data_AF-A0A969JFN5-F1
#
_entry.id   AF-A0A969JFN5-F1
#
_cell.length_a   1.000
_cell.length_b   1.000
_cell.length_c   1.000
_cell.angle_alpha   90.00
_cell.angle_beta   90.00
_cell.angle_gamma   90.00
#
_symmetry.space_group_name_H-M   'P 1'
#
loop_
_entity.id
_entity.type
_entity.pdbx_description
1 polymer ?
#
loop_
_entity_poly.entity_id
_entity_poly.type
_entity_poly.pdbx_seq_one_letter_code
_entity_poly.pdbx_strand_id
1 'polypeptide(L)' 'MMQIRTELNEENRTALYKQFQKLIYDEQPAIFLFARQDRIAVNKRFDAPLVALSPGFDVKDFKLKITKN' A
#
# COMPACT_ATOMS: atom_id res chain seq x y z
N MET A 1 13.64 -7.79 15.17
CA MET A 1 12.65 -6.77 14.73
C MET A 1 13.16 -5.33 14.83
N MET A 2 13.81 -4.93 15.94
CA MET A 2 14.34 -3.56 16.10
C MET A 2 15.28 -3.13 14.96
N GLN A 3 16.08 -4.07 14.45
CA GLN A 3 17.00 -3.87 13.33
C GLN A 3 16.33 -3.42 12.02
N ILE A 4 15.15 -3.96 11.67
CA ILE A 4 14.42 -3.54 10.46
C ILE A 4 14.04 -2.06 10.55
N ARG A 5 13.70 -1.59 11.75
CA ARG A 5 13.28 -0.19 12.00
C ARG A 5 14.45 0.78 11.97
N THR A 6 15.67 0.33 12.24
CA THR A 6 16.88 1.16 12.34
C THR A 6 17.81 1.02 11.13
N GLU A 7 17.63 0.00 10.29
CA GLU A 7 18.42 -0.19 9.07
C GLU A 7 18.04 0.84 8.00
N LEU A 8 18.99 1.68 7.63
CA LEU A 8 18.78 2.77 6.67
C LEU A 8 18.99 2.30 5.23
N ASN A 9 19.88 1.33 5.01
CA ASN A 9 20.14 0.77 3.68
C ASN A 9 18.97 -0.12 3.25
N GLU A 10 18.41 0.18 2.08
CA GLU A 10 17.19 -0.47 1.58
C GLU A 10 17.41 -1.95 1.22
N GLU A 11 18.54 -2.31 0.64
CA GLU A 11 18.86 -3.68 0.26
C GLU A 11 18.98 -4.57 1.50
N ASN A 12 19.72 -4.09 2.51
CA ASN A 12 19.88 -4.76 3.79
C ASN A 12 18.53 -4.89 4.51
N ARG A 13 17.73 -3.82 4.54
CA ARG A 13 16.39 -3.85 5.15
C ARG A 13 15.46 -4.83 4.45
N THR A 14 15.56 -4.94 3.12
CA THR A 14 14.78 -5.89 2.32
C THR A 14 15.16 -7.34 2.64
N ALA A 15 16.45 -7.63 2.82
CA ALA A 15 16.90 -8.95 3.23
C ALA A 15 16.33 -9.33 4.62
N LEU A 16 16.35 -8.39 5.57
CA LEU A 16 15.77 -8.60 6.90
C LEU A 16 14.24 -8.83 6.85
N TYR A 17 13.51 -8.12 5.99
CA TYR A 17 12.07 -8.36 5.79
C TYR A 17 11.79 -9.78 5.27
N LYS A 18 12.59 -10.29 4.33
CA LYS A 18 12.44 -11.66 3.81
C LYS A 18 12.67 -12.71 4.90
N GLN A 19 13.67 -12.51 5.77
CA GLN A 19 13.91 -13.40 6.91
C GLN A 19 12.72 -13.41 7.88
N PHE A 20 12.15 -12.24 8.14
CA PHE A 20 10.95 -12.15 8.97
C PHE A 20 9.73 -12.83 8.32
N GLN A 21 9.52 -12.68 7.02
CA GLN A 21 8.46 -13.38 6.28
C GLN A 21 8.63 -14.91 6.37
N LYS A 22 9.87 -15.41 6.30
CA LYS A 22 10.16 -16.84 6.51
C LYS A 22 9.74 -17.28 7.92
N LEU A 23 10.07 -16.51 8.95
CA LEU A 23 9.66 -16.81 10.32
C LEU A 23 8.13 -16.88 10.46
N ILE A 24 7.39 -15.96 9.85
CA ILE A 24 5.92 -16.01 9.84
C ILE A 24 5.41 -17.29 9.17
N TYR A 25 6.01 -17.69 8.05
CA TYR A 25 5.62 -18.92 7.36
C TYR A 25 5.88 -20.18 8.21
N ASP A 26 7.04 -20.25 8.86
CA ASP A 26 7.45 -21.40 9.66
C ASP A 26 6.61 -21.53 10.95
N GLU A 27 6.31 -20.41 11.62
CA GLU A 27 5.53 -20.38 12.87
C GLU A 27 4.00 -20.39 12.67
N GLN A 28 3.53 -20.16 11.45
CA GLN A 28 2.11 -20.13 11.07
C GLN A 28 1.18 -19.34 12.03
N PRO A 29 1.54 -18.13 12.52
CA PRO A 29 0.70 -17.40 13.47
C PRO A 29 -0.57 -16.83 12.84
N ALA A 30 -0.61 -16.76 11.50
CA ALA A 30 -1.76 -16.33 10.71
C ALA A 30 -1.78 -17.06 9.37
N ILE A 31 -2.99 -17.35 8.86
CA ILE A 31 -3.20 -17.91 7.53
C ILE A 31 -3.53 -16.77 6.57
N PHE A 32 -2.62 -16.48 5.64
CA PHE A 32 -2.87 -15.52 4.57
C PHE A 32 -3.67 -16.18 3.45
N LEU A 33 -4.84 -15.62 3.12
CA LEU A 33 -5.68 -16.13 2.04
C LEU A 33 -5.32 -15.47 0.70
N PHE A 34 -5.48 -14.15 0.62
CA PHE A 34 -5.12 -13.34 -0.55
C PHE A 34 -5.08 -11.85 -0.20
N ALA A 35 -4.41 -11.06 -1.02
CA ALA A 35 -4.47 -9.60 -0.96
C ALA A 35 -5.70 -9.11 -1.74
N ARG A 36 -6.62 -8.42 -1.06
CA ARG A 36 -7.84 -7.90 -1.71
C ARG A 36 -7.50 -6.68 -2.57
N GLN A 37 -8.15 -6.59 -3.73
CA GLN A 37 -8.18 -5.36 -4.50
C GLN A 37 -9.38 -4.51 -4.04
N ASP A 38 -9.09 -3.33 -3.50
CA ASP A 38 -10.12 -2.40 -3.07
C ASP A 38 -10.83 -1.75 -4.27
N ARG A 39 -12.12 -1.43 -4.09
CA ARG A 39 -12.95 -0.78 -5.11
C ARG A 39 -13.17 0.67 -4.73
N ILE A 40 -12.87 1.58 -5.66
CA ILE A 40 -13.01 3.02 -5.46
C ILE A 40 -13.95 3.57 -6.53
N ALA A 41 -14.97 4.30 -6.11
CA ALA A 41 -15.93 4.95 -7.00
C ALA A 41 -15.83 6.47 -6.84
N VAL A 42 -15.50 7.18 -7.92
CA VAL A 42 -15.36 8.64 -7.95
C VAL A 42 -16.43 9.22 -8.87
N ASN A 43 -17.10 10.28 -8.44
CA ASN A 43 -18.06 10.98 -9.28
C ASN A 43 -17.35 11.55 -10.52
N LYS A 44 -17.98 11.45 -11.70
CA LYS A 44 -17.41 11.90 -12.99
C LYS A 44 -16.96 13.36 -13.02
N ARG A 45 -17.50 14.20 -12.14
CA ARG A 45 -17.11 15.62 -11.98
C ARG A 45 -15.70 15.80 -11.46
N PHE A 46 -15.10 14.79 -10.84
CA PHE A 46 -13.77 14.87 -10.28
C PHE A 46 -12.76 14.08 -11.11
N ASP A 47 -11.58 14.64 -11.21
CA ASP A 47 -10.35 13.93 -11.52
C ASP A 47 -9.64 13.64 -10.20
N ALA A 48 -9.45 12.35 -9.89
CA ALA A 48 -8.90 11.88 -8.63
C ALA A 48 -7.98 10.68 -8.90
N PRO A 49 -6.66 10.90 -8.97
CA PRO A 49 -5.69 9.83 -9.14
C PRO A 49 -5.81 8.79 -8.03
N LEU A 50 -5.79 7.50 -8.40
CA LEU A 50 -5.81 6.39 -7.45
C LEU A 50 -4.38 5.96 -7.12
N VAL A 51 -4.14 5.60 -5.86
CA VAL A 51 -2.86 5.12 -5.36
C VAL A 51 -3.02 3.74 -4.72
N ALA A 52 -1.94 2.98 -4.62
CA ALA A 52 -1.97 1.66 -3.97
C ALA A 52 -2.04 1.73 -2.43
N LEU A 53 -1.70 2.89 -1.86
CA LEU A 53 -1.72 3.10 -0.42
C LEU A 53 -3.15 3.39 0.04
N SER A 54 -3.63 2.68 1.08
CA SER A 54 -4.93 2.96 1.71
C SER A 54 -5.03 4.43 2.16
N PRO A 55 -6.14 5.15 1.87
CA PRO A 55 -7.45 4.68 1.39
C PRO A 55 -7.59 4.53 -0.14
N GLY A 56 -6.48 4.58 -0.86
CA GLY A 56 -6.41 4.38 -2.31
C GLY A 56 -6.57 5.66 -3.14
N PHE A 57 -6.62 6.81 -2.47
CA PHE A 57 -6.64 8.15 -3.04
C PHE A 57 -6.07 9.15 -2.02
N ASP A 58 -5.68 10.33 -2.48
CA ASP A 58 -5.36 11.47 -1.60
C ASP A 58 -6.32 12.62 -1.93
N VAL A 59 -6.94 13.19 -0.89
CA VAL A 59 -7.93 14.27 -1.02
C VAL A 59 -7.32 15.50 -1.68
N LYS A 60 -6.03 15.77 -1.43
CA LYS A 60 -5.33 16.92 -2.01
C LYS A 60 -5.25 16.86 -3.54
N ASP A 61 -5.34 15.66 -4.11
CA ASP A 61 -5.20 15.42 -5.54
C ASP A 61 -6.55 15.48 -6.28
N PHE A 62 -7.65 15.73 -5.58
CA PHE A 62 -8.97 15.87 -6.19
C PHE A 62 -9.09 17.20 -6.93
N LYS A 63 -9.43 17.14 -8.21
CA LYS A 63 -9.65 18.32 -9.06
C LYS A 63 -11.02 18.26 -9.71
N LEU A 64 -11.70 19.40 -9.81
CA LEU A 64 -12.95 19.49 -10.56
C LEU A 64 -12.63 19.46 -12.07
N LYS A 65 -13.29 18.57 -12.81
CA LYS A 65 -13.21 18.57 -14.28
C LYS A 65 -13.97 19.76 -14.83
N ILE A 66 -13.26 20.71 -15.43
CA ILE A 66 -13.86 21.83 -16.14
C ILE A 66 -14.49 21.27 -17.42
N THR A 67 -15.82 21.24 -17.46
CA THR A 67 -16.56 20.87 -18.67
C THR A 67 -16.63 22.11 -19.56
N LYS A 68 -15.94 22.12 -20.71
CA LYS A 68 -16.23 23.10 -21.77
C LYS A 68 -17.58 22.72 -22.35
N ASN A 69 -18.58 23.57 -22.15
CA ASN A 69 -19.83 23.54 -22.90
C ASN A 69 -19.58 23.85 -24.38
#